data_AF-A0A968WTA5-F1
#
_entry.id   AF-A0A968WTA5-F1
#
_cell.length_a   1.000
_cell.length_b   1.000
_cell.length_c   1.000
_cell.angle_alpha   90.00
_cell.angle_beta   90.00
_cell.angle_gamma   90.00
#
_symmetry.space_group_name_H-M   'P 1'
#
loop_
_entity.id
_entity.type
_entity.pdbx_description
1 polymer ?
#
loop_
_entity_poly.entity_id
_entity_poly.type
_entity_poly.pdbx_seq_one_letter_code
_entity_poly.pdbx_strand_id
1 'polypeptide(L)'
;MKRVLAAVVLCILVFAAQAHAFDRCNEYPQDEDGFRSWLSERVIHTVPEKYFDLARSIALDTKPGYTGLSPVFAKFNEDGRPAVVFPADFAPVICRIALAQFVFFDSDRNAPAVAAQEEAAKCVDAKIQSQEPLGACLAQYAAGLETTYRSAFGELASRTQNQAYAYAADAVEQIAKHEFAHHFLNHFERVKSGSLARIDAEFEADFDAALNAVQTGTLHSAMYYFFAPLGEIERRAGALKSPNYESADCRAANINDISGLFGIVTMVLNDAAEGENRNFTTKQPDMRLASLLEELRRRPPPAPSEFSCGKLSLQVLAEAQREMIEFTTIFADSASVLFEDAEEMKPAAFGIGNKESVLQLIERLRASSASFIHLKGLSARALSIFISRLAHQLEAGDNSLAPVVESVLAASGGDFISGDHGRILNQRAVFILYEQKGARVEAKLEEARRMFERAVLLLPNLSESWANLAIIALATGNCSEAVALAETAIDSTQNEPTRASTAQFRDDVRNADQEGRCSEMSQNMRESLAK
;
A
#
# COMPACT_ATOMS: atom_id res chain seq x y z
N MET A 1 22.51 -10.51 51.09
CA MET A 1 23.01 -9.57 50.06
C MET A 1 23.21 -10.19 48.67
N LYS A 2 23.87 -11.34 48.49
CA LYS A 2 24.11 -11.92 47.13
C LYS A 2 22.86 -12.28 46.32
N ARG A 3 21.71 -12.58 46.95
CA ARG A 3 20.44 -12.85 46.26
C ARG A 3 19.67 -11.59 45.81
N VAL A 4 19.93 -10.43 46.44
CA VAL A 4 19.32 -9.15 46.04
C VAL A 4 20.06 -8.55 44.84
N LEU A 5 21.38 -8.75 44.76
CA LEU A 5 22.17 -8.31 43.60
C LEU A 5 21.82 -9.09 42.32
N ALA A 6 21.50 -10.38 42.43
CA ALA A 6 21.07 -11.20 41.28
C ALA A 6 19.68 -10.79 40.75
N ALA A 7 18.75 -10.39 41.61
CA ALA A 7 17.44 -9.89 41.19
C ALA A 7 17.53 -8.50 40.53
N VAL A 8 18.44 -7.63 41.01
CA VAL A 8 18.69 -6.32 40.38
C VAL A 8 19.38 -6.48 39.02
N VAL A 9 20.34 -7.40 38.88
CA VAL A 9 21.01 -7.68 37.59
C VAL A 9 20.08 -8.39 36.61
N LEU A 10 19.18 -9.26 37.06
CA LEU A 10 18.19 -9.92 36.20
C LEU A 10 17.06 -8.95 35.77
N CYS A 11 16.65 -8.01 36.63
CA CYS A 11 15.74 -6.93 36.21
C CYS A 11 16.40 -5.99 35.18
N ILE A 12 17.69 -5.65 35.33
CA ILE A 12 18.40 -4.78 34.37
C ILE A 12 18.54 -5.45 32.99
N LEU A 13 18.67 -6.78 32.92
CA LEU A 13 18.78 -7.49 31.63
C LEU A 13 17.43 -7.72 30.93
N VAL A 14 16.30 -7.70 31.67
CA VAL A 14 14.96 -7.82 31.06
C VAL A 14 14.48 -6.49 30.45
N PHE A 15 14.97 -5.33 30.94
CA PHE A 15 14.69 -4.03 30.31
C PHE A 15 15.54 -3.73 29.06
N ALA A 16 16.61 -4.49 28.80
CA ALA A 16 17.45 -4.31 27.62
C ALA A 16 16.78 -4.79 26.31
N ALA A 17 15.69 -5.57 26.39
CA ALA A 17 14.99 -6.12 25.23
C ALA A 17 13.92 -5.19 24.62
N GLN A 18 13.76 -3.96 25.11
CA GLN A 18 12.57 -3.13 24.78
C GLN A 18 12.82 -1.85 23.95
N ALA A 19 14.02 -1.64 23.41
CA ALA A 19 14.29 -0.49 22.52
C ALA A 19 14.63 -0.87 21.07
N HIS A 20 14.19 -2.04 20.59
CA HIS A 20 14.54 -2.52 19.25
C HIS A 20 13.92 -1.73 18.09
N ALA A 21 12.86 -0.92 18.29
CA ALA A 21 12.21 -0.28 17.14
C ALA A 21 13.09 0.76 16.42
N PHE A 22 13.90 1.55 17.14
CA PHE A 22 14.89 2.41 16.50
C PHE A 22 16.01 1.58 15.84
N ASP A 23 16.32 0.41 16.39
CA ASP A 23 17.28 -0.50 15.77
C ASP A 23 16.73 -1.09 14.46
N ARG A 24 15.41 -1.32 14.39
CA ARG A 24 14.70 -1.70 13.16
C ARG A 24 14.78 -0.63 12.08
N CYS A 25 14.97 0.65 12.42
CA CYS A 25 15.25 1.67 11.39
C CYS A 25 16.57 1.39 10.66
N ASN A 26 17.52 0.64 11.25
CA ASN A 26 18.73 0.20 10.57
C ASN A 26 18.52 -1.08 9.74
N GLU A 27 17.39 -1.77 9.90
CA GLU A 27 17.00 -2.93 9.07
C GLU A 27 16.45 -2.49 7.71
N TYR A 28 16.15 -1.20 7.52
CA TYR A 28 15.88 -0.69 6.19
C TYR A 28 17.07 -1.01 5.29
N PRO A 29 16.82 -1.48 4.06
CA PRO A 29 17.91 -1.77 3.14
C PRO A 29 18.82 -0.56 2.96
N GLN A 30 20.12 -0.77 3.18
CA GLN A 30 21.16 0.24 3.03
C GLN A 30 21.86 0.14 1.67
N ASP A 31 21.76 -1.01 1.02
CA ASP A 31 22.25 -1.25 -0.33
C ASP A 31 21.14 -1.08 -1.37
N GLU A 32 21.56 -0.86 -2.63
CA GLU A 32 20.65 -0.61 -3.74
C GLU A 32 19.68 -1.78 -3.99
N ASP A 33 20.15 -3.02 -3.89
CA ASP A 33 19.36 -4.22 -4.25
C ASP A 33 18.25 -4.47 -3.24
N GLY A 34 18.56 -4.38 -1.95
CA GLY A 34 17.57 -4.48 -0.89
C GLY A 34 16.57 -3.33 -0.98
N PHE A 35 17.03 -2.11 -1.28
CA PHE A 35 16.14 -0.95 -1.37
C PHE A 35 15.21 -1.05 -2.58
N ARG A 36 15.73 -1.50 -3.72
CA ARG A 36 14.94 -1.84 -4.92
C ARG A 36 13.90 -2.92 -4.63
N SER A 37 14.27 -3.95 -3.88
CA SER A 37 13.35 -5.02 -3.48
C SER A 37 12.22 -4.47 -2.60
N TRP A 38 12.57 -3.67 -1.58
CA TRP A 38 11.60 -3.00 -0.71
C TRP A 38 10.65 -2.09 -1.48
N LEU A 39 11.16 -1.28 -2.40
CA LEU A 39 10.33 -0.43 -3.27
C LEU A 39 9.42 -1.24 -4.17
N SER A 40 9.92 -2.33 -4.76
CA SER A 40 9.10 -3.21 -5.58
C SER A 40 7.89 -3.68 -4.77
N GLU A 41 8.16 -4.28 -3.61
CA GLU A 41 7.17 -4.88 -2.71
C GLU A 41 6.15 -3.88 -2.16
N ARG A 42 6.61 -2.70 -1.72
CA ARG A 42 5.79 -1.74 -0.97
C ARG A 42 5.17 -0.66 -1.84
N VAL A 43 5.87 -0.24 -2.89
CA VAL A 43 5.51 0.95 -3.68
C VAL A 43 5.06 0.55 -5.08
N ILE A 44 5.88 -0.19 -5.83
CA ILE A 44 5.58 -0.47 -7.24
C ILE A 44 4.35 -1.36 -7.39
N HIS A 45 4.20 -2.42 -6.57
CA HIS A 45 3.02 -3.28 -6.63
C HIS A 45 1.74 -2.64 -6.10
N THR A 46 1.82 -1.44 -5.52
CA THR A 46 0.68 -0.69 -5.03
C THR A 46 0.25 0.46 -5.94
N VAL A 47 0.96 0.73 -7.04
CA VAL A 47 0.55 1.77 -8.00
C VAL A 47 -0.62 1.30 -8.89
N PRO A 48 -1.38 2.21 -9.51
CA PRO A 48 -2.35 1.83 -10.52
C PRO A 48 -1.73 1.00 -11.65
N GLU A 49 -2.42 -0.03 -12.13
CA GLU A 49 -1.93 -0.99 -13.14
C GLU A 49 -1.47 -0.30 -14.42
N LYS A 50 -2.19 0.74 -14.87
CA LYS A 50 -1.81 1.56 -16.03
C LYS A 50 -0.44 2.24 -15.90
N TYR A 51 0.07 2.39 -14.67
CA TYR A 51 1.38 2.96 -14.38
C TYR A 51 2.42 1.91 -13.96
N PHE A 52 2.04 0.64 -13.85
CA PHE A 52 2.91 -0.41 -13.31
C PHE A 52 4.20 -0.59 -14.13
N ASP A 53 4.10 -0.68 -15.46
CA ASP A 53 5.28 -0.85 -16.30
C ASP A 53 6.16 0.41 -16.33
N LEU A 54 5.55 1.60 -16.28
CA LEU A 54 6.28 2.86 -16.11
C LEU A 54 7.04 2.85 -14.79
N ALA A 55 6.37 2.54 -13.66
CA ALA A 55 6.96 2.46 -12.34
C ALA A 55 8.16 1.51 -12.29
N ARG A 56 8.03 0.31 -12.88
CA ARG A 56 9.13 -0.66 -12.99
C ARG A 56 10.29 -0.18 -13.84
N SER A 57 10.02 0.66 -14.83
CA SER A 57 11.05 1.22 -15.72
C SER A 57 11.82 2.38 -15.11
N ILE A 58 11.32 2.99 -14.02
CA ILE A 58 11.99 4.09 -13.34
C ILE A 58 13.30 3.59 -12.75
N ALA A 59 14.40 4.22 -13.15
CA ALA A 59 15.71 3.89 -12.61
C ALA A 59 15.77 4.29 -11.14
N LEU A 60 16.31 3.41 -10.31
CA LEU A 60 16.63 3.73 -8.91
C LEU A 60 18.12 4.00 -8.85
N ASP A 61 18.49 5.13 -8.30
CA ASP A 61 19.89 5.54 -8.14
C ASP A 61 20.14 5.79 -6.65
N THR A 62 21.06 5.03 -6.06
CA THR A 62 21.51 5.30 -4.70
C THR A 62 22.80 6.12 -4.76
N LYS A 63 22.74 7.39 -4.35
CA LYS A 63 23.94 8.27 -4.36
C LYS A 63 24.46 8.47 -2.95
N PRO A 64 25.62 7.89 -2.61
CA PRO A 64 26.37 8.29 -1.43
C PRO A 64 26.67 9.79 -1.49
N GLY A 65 26.41 10.52 -0.40
CA GLY A 65 26.74 11.95 -0.31
C GLY A 65 25.75 12.89 -1.00
N TYR A 66 24.52 12.46 -1.27
CA TYR A 66 23.45 13.36 -1.75
C TYR A 66 23.27 14.57 -0.82
N THR A 67 23.20 15.77 -1.41
CA THR A 67 23.31 17.05 -0.68
C THR A 67 21.99 17.74 -0.35
N GLY A 68 20.86 17.27 -0.88
CA GLY A 68 19.55 17.87 -0.62
C GLY A 68 18.96 17.51 0.74
N LEU A 69 18.11 18.38 1.28
CA LEU A 69 17.30 18.12 2.48
C LEU A 69 16.13 17.21 2.18
N SER A 70 15.40 17.54 1.11
CA SER A 70 14.48 16.59 0.52
C SER A 70 15.26 15.80 -0.53
N PRO A 71 15.10 14.48 -0.56
CA PRO A 71 15.40 13.75 -1.78
C PRO A 71 14.68 14.39 -2.97
N VAL A 72 15.35 14.43 -4.12
CA VAL A 72 14.76 14.90 -5.38
C VAL A 72 14.59 13.65 -6.23
N PHE A 73 13.37 13.15 -6.19
CA PHE A 73 13.04 11.80 -6.59
C PHE A 73 12.33 11.75 -7.96
N ALA A 74 12.02 12.89 -8.58
CA ALA A 74 11.64 12.94 -9.98
C ALA A 74 12.70 13.64 -10.84
N LYS A 75 13.65 12.87 -11.39
CA LYS A 75 14.62 13.35 -12.38
C LYS A 75 14.62 12.46 -13.61
N PHE A 76 15.32 12.91 -14.64
CA PHE A 76 15.75 12.05 -15.72
C PHE A 76 17.25 11.79 -15.53
N ASN A 77 17.68 10.53 -15.67
CA ASN A 77 19.10 10.18 -15.65
C ASN A 77 19.80 10.64 -16.95
N GLU A 78 21.10 10.38 -17.07
CA GLU A 78 21.91 10.79 -18.24
C GLU A 78 21.38 10.22 -19.57
N ASP A 79 20.69 9.08 -19.52
CA ASP A 79 20.06 8.44 -20.69
C ASP A 79 18.67 9.03 -21.01
N GLY A 80 18.21 10.03 -20.26
CA GLY A 80 16.85 10.59 -20.39
C GLY A 80 15.75 9.66 -19.88
N ARG A 81 16.07 8.64 -19.07
CA ARG A 81 15.08 7.76 -18.44
C ARG A 81 14.60 8.36 -17.12
N PRO A 82 13.30 8.25 -16.78
CA PRO A 82 12.80 8.57 -15.45
C PRO A 82 13.65 7.89 -14.38
N ALA A 83 14.06 8.64 -13.37
CA ALA A 83 14.92 8.16 -12.31
C ALA A 83 14.52 8.78 -10.97
N VAL A 84 14.47 7.91 -9.97
CA VAL A 84 14.28 8.27 -8.57
C VAL A 84 15.61 8.08 -7.84
N VAL A 85 16.13 9.16 -7.26
CA VAL A 85 17.42 9.16 -6.57
C VAL A 85 17.21 9.08 -5.05
N PHE A 86 17.65 7.99 -4.44
CA PHE A 86 17.57 7.75 -3.00
C PHE A 86 18.92 7.99 -2.30
N PRO A 87 18.98 8.89 -1.31
CA PRO A 87 20.10 8.88 -0.37
C PRO A 87 20.07 7.57 0.43
N ALA A 88 21.20 6.87 0.55
CA ALA A 88 21.26 5.60 1.29
C ALA A 88 20.74 5.73 2.73
N ASP A 89 21.07 6.84 3.39
CA ASP A 89 20.66 7.12 4.77
C ASP A 89 19.19 7.59 4.90
N PHE A 90 18.48 7.80 3.79
CA PHE A 90 17.16 8.44 3.81
C PHE A 90 16.13 7.63 4.60
N ALA A 91 15.89 6.37 4.23
CA ALA A 91 14.87 5.56 4.90
C ALA A 91 15.12 5.41 6.42
N PRO A 92 16.35 5.15 6.90
CA PRO A 92 16.65 5.19 8.33
C PRO A 92 16.38 6.55 9.00
N VAL A 93 16.72 7.66 8.34
CA VAL A 93 16.50 9.02 8.86
C VAL A 93 15.00 9.30 8.99
N ILE A 94 14.21 8.99 7.96
CA ILE A 94 12.75 9.14 8.00
C ILE A 94 12.13 8.28 9.09
N CYS A 95 12.56 7.02 9.18
CA CYS A 95 12.07 6.10 10.19
C CYS A 95 12.27 6.67 11.61
N ARG A 96 13.47 7.17 11.91
CA ARG A 96 13.79 7.79 13.20
C ARG A 96 12.95 9.04 13.49
N ILE A 97 12.81 9.93 12.51
CA ILE A 97 12.02 11.16 12.64
C ILE A 97 10.55 10.80 12.93
N ALA A 98 9.98 9.87 12.15
CA ALA A 98 8.60 9.43 12.32
C ALA A 98 8.35 8.77 13.69
N LEU A 99 9.25 7.87 14.13
CA LEU A 99 9.15 7.26 15.47
C LEU A 99 9.23 8.29 16.60
N ALA A 100 10.14 9.26 16.49
CA ALA A 100 10.26 10.33 17.48
C ALA A 100 9.01 11.22 17.50
N GLN A 101 8.46 11.57 16.33
CA GLN A 101 7.23 12.34 16.23
C GLN A 101 6.02 11.59 16.81
N PHE A 102 5.94 10.27 16.61
CA PHE A 102 4.92 9.45 17.24
C PHE A 102 4.94 9.61 18.78
N VAL A 103 6.11 9.52 19.41
CA VAL A 103 6.26 9.69 20.86
C VAL A 103 5.96 11.13 21.28
N PHE A 104 6.37 12.11 20.48
CA PHE A 104 6.09 13.52 20.72
C PHE A 104 4.58 13.78 20.83
N PHE A 105 3.78 13.28 19.89
CA PHE A 105 2.32 13.46 19.92
C PHE A 105 1.62 12.70 21.05
N ASP A 106 2.21 11.60 21.53
CA ASP A 106 1.62 10.78 22.59
C ASP A 106 1.92 11.30 24.02
N SER A 107 2.99 12.09 24.20
CA SER A 107 3.58 12.29 25.54
C SER A 107 3.47 13.69 26.16
N ASP A 108 2.84 14.69 25.51
CA ASP A 108 2.89 16.11 25.92
C ASP A 108 4.33 16.67 26.08
N ARG A 109 5.36 15.97 25.61
CA ARG A 109 6.79 16.31 25.78
C ARG A 109 7.32 17.14 24.62
N ASN A 110 6.82 18.37 24.49
CA ASN A 110 7.09 19.19 23.30
C ASN A 110 8.49 19.85 23.27
N ALA A 111 9.05 20.23 24.43
CA ALA A 111 10.28 21.02 24.50
C ALA A 111 11.53 20.37 23.85
N PRO A 112 11.82 19.06 24.03
CA PRO A 112 13.02 18.45 23.46
C PRO A 112 13.05 18.40 21.92
N ALA A 113 11.90 18.17 21.27
CA ALA A 113 11.81 18.19 19.80
C ALA A 113 12.13 19.57 19.23
N VAL A 114 11.64 20.63 19.88
CA VAL A 114 11.89 22.03 19.47
C VAL A 114 13.38 22.37 19.52
N ALA A 115 14.08 21.97 20.58
CA ALA A 115 15.53 22.18 20.70
C ALA A 115 16.30 21.46 19.59
N ALA A 116 15.96 20.20 19.29
CA ALA A 116 16.58 19.44 18.21
C ALA A 116 16.32 20.09 16.83
N GLN A 117 15.12 20.62 16.60
CA GLN A 117 14.78 21.35 15.36
C GLN A 117 15.58 22.64 15.22
N GLU A 118 15.80 23.38 16.31
CA GLU A 118 16.65 24.58 16.31
C GLU A 118 18.11 24.26 15.96
N GLU A 119 18.66 23.17 16.51
CA GLU A 119 20.01 22.72 16.19
C GLU A 119 20.13 22.28 14.72
N ALA A 120 19.14 21.54 14.23
CA ALA A 120 19.07 21.14 12.83
C ALA A 120 19.02 22.36 11.91
N ALA A 121 18.18 23.36 12.21
CA ALA A 121 18.07 24.59 11.44
C ALA A 121 19.39 25.37 11.39
N LYS A 122 20.10 25.48 12.52
CA LYS A 122 21.45 26.09 12.58
C LYS A 122 22.45 25.34 11.72
N CYS A 123 22.43 24.00 11.75
CA CYS A 123 23.29 23.17 10.91
C CYS A 123 23.00 23.45 9.42
N VAL A 124 21.72 23.48 9.05
CA VAL A 124 21.29 23.75 7.67
C VAL A 124 21.78 25.11 7.19
N ASP A 125 21.55 26.18 7.96
CA ASP A 125 22.02 27.52 7.60
C ASP A 125 23.54 27.55 7.40
N ALA A 126 24.30 26.89 8.29
CA ALA A 126 25.75 26.80 8.18
C ALA A 126 26.20 26.04 6.92
N LYS A 127 25.58 24.90 6.60
CA LYS A 127 25.93 24.08 5.43
C LYS A 127 25.55 24.75 4.11
N ILE A 128 24.43 25.45 4.04
CA ILE A 128 24.05 26.24 2.86
C ILE A 128 25.11 27.33 2.60
N GLN A 129 25.57 28.02 3.65
CA GLN A 129 26.62 29.03 3.53
C GLN A 129 27.95 28.46 3.06
N SER A 130 28.30 27.24 3.49
CA SER A 130 29.54 26.56 3.08
C SER A 130 29.41 25.71 1.81
N GLN A 131 28.23 25.67 1.17
CA GLN A 131 27.93 24.81 0.02
C GLN A 131 28.17 23.31 0.28
N GLU A 132 28.00 22.88 1.52
CA GLU A 132 28.18 21.49 1.93
C GLU A 132 26.86 20.69 1.87
N PRO A 133 26.94 19.35 1.79
CA PRO A 133 25.77 18.47 1.81
C PRO A 133 24.86 18.68 3.04
N LEU A 134 23.55 18.84 2.84
CA LEU A 134 22.57 19.03 3.90
C LEU A 134 22.15 17.71 4.58
N GLY A 135 22.35 16.58 3.91
CA GLY A 135 21.97 15.25 4.44
C GLY A 135 22.58 14.95 5.81
N ALA A 136 23.80 15.41 6.08
CA ALA A 136 24.45 15.25 7.38
C ALA A 136 23.69 15.95 8.52
N CYS A 137 23.04 17.10 8.25
CA CYS A 137 22.24 17.80 9.25
C CYS A 137 20.98 17.03 9.63
N LEU A 138 20.29 16.43 8.64
CA LEU A 138 19.10 15.61 8.91
C LEU A 138 19.45 14.30 9.60
N ALA A 139 20.57 13.67 9.23
CA ALA A 139 21.06 12.49 9.92
C ALA A 139 21.40 12.81 11.39
N GLN A 140 22.07 13.93 11.66
CA GLN A 140 22.37 14.39 13.01
C GLN A 140 21.09 14.72 13.79
N TYR A 141 20.13 15.39 13.17
CA TYR A 141 18.82 15.69 13.76
C TYR A 141 18.10 14.40 14.16
N ALA A 142 18.00 13.43 13.25
CA ALA A 142 17.38 12.14 13.52
C ALA A 142 18.09 11.37 14.65
N ALA A 143 19.42 11.40 14.70
CA ALA A 143 20.19 10.79 15.79
C ALA A 143 19.97 11.49 17.15
N GLY A 144 19.83 12.82 17.14
CA GLY A 144 19.49 13.61 18.33
C GLY A 144 18.08 13.30 18.85
N LEU A 145 17.10 13.19 17.95
CA LEU A 145 15.74 12.77 18.28
C LEU A 145 15.71 11.35 18.86
N GLU A 146 16.40 10.40 18.21
CA GLU A 146 16.52 9.04 18.72
C GLU A 146 17.11 9.02 20.13
N THR A 147 18.24 9.71 20.36
CA THR A 147 18.87 9.79 21.69
C THR A 147 17.90 10.32 22.74
N THR A 148 17.08 11.32 22.37
CA THR A 148 16.11 11.97 23.24
C THR A 148 14.92 11.08 23.57
N TYR A 149 14.35 10.40 22.56
CA TYR A 149 13.08 9.69 22.68
C TYR A 149 13.20 8.18 22.83
N ARG A 150 14.39 7.58 22.66
CA ARG A 150 14.61 6.12 22.75
C ARG A 150 14.15 5.52 24.09
N SER A 151 14.43 6.19 25.20
CA SER A 151 13.97 5.72 26.52
C SER A 151 12.44 5.76 26.63
N ALA A 152 11.81 6.87 26.25
CA ALA A 152 10.36 7.03 26.31
C ALA A 152 9.65 6.05 25.37
N PHE A 153 10.21 5.80 24.19
CA PHE A 153 9.72 4.78 23.27
C PHE A 153 9.80 3.37 23.87
N GLY A 154 10.90 3.06 24.57
CA GLY A 154 11.09 1.77 25.24
C GLY A 154 10.09 1.50 26.37
N GLU A 155 9.48 2.54 26.93
CA GLU A 155 8.43 2.45 27.95
C GLU A 155 7.03 2.16 27.36
N LEU A 156 6.85 2.30 26.03
CA LEU A 156 5.58 2.01 25.37
C LEU A 156 5.28 0.51 25.34
N ALA A 157 3.99 0.16 25.38
CA ALA A 157 3.57 -1.23 25.18
C ALA A 157 3.99 -1.74 23.79
N SER A 158 4.38 -3.02 23.67
CA SER A 158 4.89 -3.59 22.40
C SER A 158 3.93 -3.43 21.22
N ARG A 159 2.61 -3.45 21.48
CA ARG A 159 1.59 -3.17 20.44
C ARG A 159 1.73 -1.76 19.90
N THR A 160 1.90 -0.77 20.77
CA THR A 160 2.10 0.64 20.42
C THR A 160 3.43 0.85 19.69
N GLN A 161 4.49 0.16 20.11
CA GLN A 161 5.78 0.20 19.42
C GLN A 161 5.67 -0.32 17.97
N ASN A 162 4.98 -1.45 17.77
CA ASN A 162 4.73 -1.99 16.44
C ASN A 162 3.89 -1.05 15.57
N GLN A 163 2.89 -0.38 16.15
CA GLN A 163 2.09 0.62 15.46
C GLN A 163 2.94 1.83 15.03
N ALA A 164 3.81 2.34 15.91
CA ALA A 164 4.71 3.43 15.58
C ALA A 164 5.67 3.05 14.43
N TYR A 165 6.20 1.82 14.44
CA TYR A 165 7.03 1.33 13.35
C TYR A 165 6.26 1.20 12.03
N ALA A 166 5.00 0.75 12.07
CA ALA A 166 4.15 0.72 10.90
C ALA A 166 3.96 2.14 10.32
N TYR A 167 3.76 3.16 11.17
CA TYR A 167 3.63 4.55 10.70
C TYR A 167 4.92 5.07 10.07
N ALA A 168 6.07 4.72 10.64
CA ALA A 168 7.37 5.04 10.05
C ALA A 168 7.54 4.40 8.67
N ALA A 169 7.13 3.14 8.50
CA ALA A 169 7.17 2.45 7.22
C ALA A 169 6.21 3.06 6.18
N ASP A 170 4.98 3.35 6.59
CA ASP A 170 3.97 3.99 5.75
C ASP A 170 4.44 5.39 5.29
N ALA A 171 5.19 6.11 6.13
CA ALA A 171 5.74 7.42 5.76
C ALA A 171 6.78 7.31 4.64
N VAL A 172 7.71 6.36 4.74
CA VAL A 172 8.71 6.12 3.67
C VAL A 172 8.01 5.68 2.38
N GLU A 173 7.02 4.79 2.50
CA GLU A 173 6.23 4.29 1.36
C GLU A 173 5.49 5.42 0.64
N GLN A 174 4.81 6.30 1.39
CA GLN A 174 4.07 7.41 0.80
C GLN A 174 4.97 8.48 0.18
N ILE A 175 6.10 8.78 0.81
CA ILE A 175 7.09 9.70 0.21
C ILE A 175 7.56 9.14 -1.14
N ALA A 176 7.83 7.84 -1.22
CA ALA A 176 8.17 7.22 -2.50
C ALA A 176 7.01 7.34 -3.50
N LYS A 177 5.77 7.00 -3.12
CA LYS A 177 4.58 7.10 -3.99
C LYS A 177 4.36 8.51 -4.55
N HIS A 178 4.51 9.54 -3.72
CA HIS A 178 4.43 10.94 -4.14
C HIS A 178 5.36 11.23 -5.33
N GLU A 179 6.55 10.65 -5.32
CA GLU A 179 7.57 10.95 -6.33
C GLU A 179 7.37 10.17 -7.62
N PHE A 180 6.90 8.94 -7.48
CA PHE A 180 6.37 8.20 -8.61
C PHE A 180 5.18 8.96 -9.26
N ALA A 181 4.33 9.60 -8.47
CA ALA A 181 3.20 10.38 -8.98
C ALA A 181 3.65 11.54 -9.88
N HIS A 182 4.77 12.20 -9.59
CA HIS A 182 5.33 13.22 -10.48
C HIS A 182 5.63 12.70 -11.90
N HIS A 183 6.09 11.45 -12.01
CA HIS A 183 6.29 10.80 -13.30
C HIS A 183 4.97 10.35 -13.93
N PHE A 184 4.08 9.74 -13.16
CA PHE A 184 2.80 9.22 -13.66
C PHE A 184 1.89 10.31 -14.22
N LEU A 185 1.85 11.44 -13.54
CA LEU A 185 1.01 12.58 -13.87
C LEU A 185 1.69 13.57 -14.82
N ASN A 186 2.88 13.22 -15.34
CA ASN A 186 3.68 14.04 -16.25
C ASN A 186 3.90 15.48 -15.72
N HIS A 187 4.10 15.62 -14.41
CA HIS A 187 4.20 16.93 -13.75
C HIS A 187 5.32 17.77 -14.36
N PHE A 188 6.47 17.17 -14.68
CA PHE A 188 7.59 17.89 -15.29
C PHE A 188 7.20 18.61 -16.59
N GLU A 189 6.58 17.90 -17.54
CA GLU A 189 6.16 18.48 -18.82
C GLU A 189 4.99 19.46 -18.66
N ARG A 190 4.05 19.18 -17.75
CA ARG A 190 2.91 20.07 -17.47
C ARG A 190 3.34 21.39 -16.82
N VAL A 191 4.33 21.34 -15.93
CA VAL A 191 4.94 22.54 -15.31
C VAL A 191 5.77 23.30 -16.33
N LYS A 192 6.61 22.62 -17.11
CA LYS A 192 7.45 23.23 -18.16
C LYS A 192 6.63 23.92 -19.25
N SER A 193 5.49 23.33 -19.64
CA SER A 193 4.56 23.93 -20.60
C SER A 193 3.68 25.04 -20.02
N GLY A 194 3.66 25.21 -18.69
CA GLY A 194 2.82 26.17 -17.99
C GLY A 194 1.35 25.75 -17.85
N SER A 195 0.99 24.52 -18.20
CA SER A 195 -0.37 23.99 -18.01
C SER A 195 -0.72 23.69 -16.54
N LEU A 196 0.29 23.58 -15.68
CA LEU A 196 0.16 23.31 -14.25
C LEU A 196 1.18 24.16 -13.49
N ALA A 197 0.76 24.84 -12.43
CA ALA A 197 1.71 25.49 -11.55
C ALA A 197 2.47 24.43 -10.75
N ARG A 198 3.76 24.68 -10.48
CA ARG A 198 4.58 23.73 -9.71
C ARG A 198 3.91 23.32 -8.39
N ILE A 199 3.38 24.28 -7.67
CA ILE A 199 2.73 24.08 -6.36
C ILE A 199 1.44 23.23 -6.45
N ASP A 200 0.71 23.32 -7.57
CA ASP A 200 -0.45 22.47 -7.80
C ASP A 200 -0.01 21.03 -8.17
N ALA A 201 1.18 20.86 -8.78
CA ALA A 201 1.76 19.55 -9.08
C ALA A 201 2.18 18.78 -7.82
N GLU A 202 2.78 19.48 -6.85
CA GLU A 202 3.14 18.90 -5.56
C GLU A 202 1.88 18.48 -4.78
N PHE A 203 0.83 19.32 -4.82
CA PHE A 203 -0.48 18.94 -4.28
C PHE A 203 -1.07 17.70 -4.97
N GLU A 204 -1.07 17.61 -6.31
CA GLU A 204 -1.54 16.41 -7.04
C GLU A 204 -0.77 15.16 -6.61
N ALA A 205 0.54 15.28 -6.40
CA ALA A 205 1.39 14.17 -5.97
C ALA A 205 1.15 13.77 -4.50
N ASP A 206 0.98 14.75 -3.58
CA ASP A 206 0.58 14.51 -2.20
C ASP A 206 -0.81 13.84 -2.12
N PHE A 207 -1.75 14.30 -2.95
CA PHE A 207 -3.08 13.73 -3.06
C PHE A 207 -3.05 12.29 -3.57
N ASP A 208 -2.30 12.02 -4.64
CA ASP A 208 -2.13 10.66 -5.18
C ASP A 208 -1.51 9.71 -4.15
N ALA A 209 -0.46 10.14 -3.44
CA ALA A 209 0.20 9.34 -2.41
C ALA A 209 -0.74 9.00 -1.24
N ALA A 210 -1.47 9.98 -0.72
CA ALA A 210 -2.42 9.78 0.37
C ALA A 210 -3.62 8.93 -0.06
N LEU A 211 -4.16 9.15 -1.26
CA LEU A 211 -5.23 8.33 -1.83
C LEU A 211 -4.76 6.89 -2.03
N ASN A 212 -3.55 6.67 -2.55
CA ASN A 212 -3.01 5.33 -2.71
C ASN A 212 -2.85 4.62 -1.36
N ALA A 213 -2.40 5.34 -0.33
CA ALA A 213 -2.32 4.80 1.03
C ALA A 213 -3.68 4.36 1.57
N VAL A 214 -4.72 5.17 1.34
CA VAL A 214 -6.11 4.80 1.66
C VAL A 214 -6.50 3.49 0.98
N GLN A 215 -6.21 3.37 -0.32
CA GLN A 215 -6.58 2.21 -1.13
C GLN A 215 -5.84 0.94 -0.68
N THR A 216 -4.58 1.06 -0.27
CA THR A 216 -3.77 -0.05 0.25
C THR A 216 -4.03 -0.34 1.73
N GLY A 217 -4.83 0.49 2.40
CA GLY A 217 -5.12 0.36 3.83
C GLY A 217 -3.96 0.71 4.75
N THR A 218 -2.99 1.49 4.26
CA THR A 218 -1.90 2.10 5.05
C THR A 218 -2.35 3.44 5.62
N LEU A 219 -1.62 4.00 6.58
CA LEU A 219 -2.01 5.23 7.25
C LEU A 219 -1.81 6.44 6.34
N HIS A 220 -2.86 6.95 5.70
CA HIS A 220 -2.81 8.05 4.72
C HIS A 220 -2.24 9.39 5.21
N SER A 221 -2.05 9.57 6.52
CA SER A 221 -1.41 10.75 7.11
C SER A 221 0.07 10.54 7.44
N ALA A 222 0.69 9.41 7.06
CA ALA A 222 2.04 9.06 7.50
C ALA A 222 3.10 10.09 7.06
N MET A 223 2.97 10.65 5.84
CA MET A 223 3.81 11.75 5.36
C MET A 223 3.81 12.98 6.28
N TYR A 224 2.71 13.26 6.99
CA TYR A 224 2.63 14.39 7.92
C TYR A 224 3.69 14.32 9.01
N TYR A 225 3.98 13.12 9.54
CA TYR A 225 4.99 12.91 10.58
C TYR A 225 6.41 13.23 10.11
N PHE A 226 6.63 13.31 8.80
CA PHE A 226 7.89 13.74 8.23
C PHE A 226 7.90 15.24 7.88
N PHE A 227 6.86 15.73 7.20
CA PHE A 227 6.86 17.13 6.75
C PHE A 227 6.64 18.13 7.89
N ALA A 228 5.87 17.79 8.93
CA ALA A 228 5.66 18.68 10.06
C ALA A 228 6.96 19.09 10.78
N PRO A 229 7.87 18.16 11.17
CA PRO A 229 9.14 18.57 11.77
C PRO A 229 10.08 19.27 10.79
N LEU A 230 10.05 18.91 9.49
CA LEU A 230 10.84 19.62 8.49
C LEU A 230 10.38 21.07 8.29
N GLY A 231 9.07 21.32 8.30
CA GLY A 231 8.52 22.67 8.19
C GLY A 231 8.99 23.57 9.33
N GLU A 232 9.10 23.02 10.54
CA GLU A 232 9.67 23.76 11.67
C GLU A 232 11.17 24.05 11.52
N ILE A 233 11.95 23.11 10.96
CA ILE A 233 13.36 23.34 10.62
C ILE A 233 13.48 24.46 9.58
N GLU A 234 12.64 24.44 8.54
CA GLU A 234 12.61 25.44 7.47
C GLU A 234 12.22 26.84 7.96
N ARG A 235 11.23 26.95 8.85
CA ARG A 235 10.84 28.24 9.45
C ARG A 235 12.02 28.90 10.16
N ARG A 236 12.85 28.09 10.80
CA ARG A 236 14.02 28.49 11.60
C ARG A 236 15.28 28.68 10.77
N ALA A 237 15.44 27.94 9.68
CA ALA A 237 16.57 28.06 8.75
C ALA A 237 16.31 29.21 7.77
N GLY A 238 16.88 30.38 8.05
CA GLY A 238 16.66 31.58 7.24
C GLY A 238 17.04 31.39 5.77
N ALA A 239 18.01 30.53 5.50
CA ALA A 239 18.54 30.28 4.15
C ALA A 239 17.64 29.41 3.26
N LEU A 240 16.62 28.71 3.82
CA LEU A 240 15.70 27.88 3.04
C LEU A 240 14.49 28.63 2.48
N LYS A 241 14.28 29.88 2.88
CA LYS A 241 13.15 30.69 2.40
C LYS A 241 13.38 31.08 0.94
N SER A 242 12.78 30.34 0.02
CA SER A 242 12.76 30.65 -1.41
C SER A 242 11.32 30.84 -1.89
N PRO A 243 11.01 31.88 -2.68
CA PRO A 243 9.68 32.07 -3.26
C PRO A 243 9.29 30.97 -4.27
N ASN A 244 10.25 30.14 -4.70
CA ASN A 244 10.04 29.04 -5.65
C ASN A 244 10.07 27.65 -4.99
N TYR A 245 10.13 27.61 -3.65
CA TYR A 245 10.18 26.40 -2.84
C TYR A 245 8.84 26.23 -2.12
N GLU A 246 8.23 25.07 -2.27
CA GLU A 246 7.10 24.70 -1.42
C GLU A 246 7.66 24.24 -0.08
N SER A 247 7.29 24.93 0.99
CA SER A 247 7.76 24.58 2.32
C SER A 247 7.17 23.23 2.74
N ALA A 248 7.92 22.49 3.55
CA ALA A 248 7.42 21.30 4.23
C ALA A 248 6.20 21.63 5.11
N ASP A 249 6.05 22.87 5.59
CA ASP A 249 4.81 23.34 6.22
C ASP A 249 3.60 23.24 5.31
N CYS A 250 3.77 23.70 4.06
CA CYS A 250 2.72 23.66 3.07
C CYS A 250 2.33 22.22 2.74
N ARG A 251 3.32 21.34 2.55
CA ARG A 251 3.09 19.93 2.31
C ARG A 251 2.42 19.24 3.49
N ALA A 252 2.84 19.54 4.72
CA ALA A 252 2.18 19.05 5.92
C ALA A 252 0.71 19.50 5.98
N ALA A 253 0.43 20.76 5.61
CA ALA A 253 -0.92 21.28 5.52
C ALA A 253 -1.76 20.58 4.44
N ASN A 254 -1.20 20.37 3.24
CA ASN A 254 -1.85 19.59 2.17
C ASN A 254 -2.21 18.18 2.68
N ILE A 255 -1.24 17.44 3.24
CA ILE A 255 -1.48 16.09 3.77
C ILE A 255 -2.53 16.10 4.87
N ASN A 256 -2.54 17.10 5.76
CA ASN A 256 -3.56 17.23 6.78
C ASN A 256 -4.96 17.44 6.19
N ASP A 257 -5.10 18.32 5.19
CA ASP A 257 -6.38 18.59 4.53
C ASP A 257 -6.91 17.36 3.77
N ILE A 258 -6.02 16.69 3.01
CA ILE A 258 -6.31 15.45 2.31
C ILE A 258 -6.70 14.36 3.30
N SER A 259 -5.99 14.26 4.42
CA SER A 259 -6.27 13.31 5.48
C SER A 259 -7.58 13.57 6.19
N GLY A 260 -7.98 14.85 6.32
CA GLY A 260 -9.27 15.25 6.84
C GLY A 260 -10.44 14.84 5.94
N LEU A 261 -10.21 14.77 4.62
CA LEU A 261 -11.17 14.27 3.65
C LEU A 261 -11.32 12.74 3.72
N PHE A 262 -10.22 11.99 3.61
CA PHE A 262 -10.28 10.53 3.55
C PHE A 262 -10.56 9.88 4.91
N GLY A 263 -9.93 10.42 5.96
CA GLY A 263 -10.22 10.17 7.37
C GLY A 263 -10.61 8.73 7.73
N ILE A 264 -11.59 8.63 8.64
CA ILE A 264 -12.17 7.36 9.08
C ILE A 264 -13.10 6.75 8.02
N VAL A 265 -13.56 7.56 7.06
CA VAL A 265 -14.59 7.15 6.09
C VAL A 265 -14.08 6.01 5.24
N THR A 266 -12.91 6.19 4.63
CA THR A 266 -12.37 5.22 3.69
C THR A 266 -11.93 3.93 4.39
N MET A 267 -11.44 4.04 5.62
CA MET A 267 -11.16 2.88 6.47
C MET A 267 -12.44 2.08 6.75
N VAL A 268 -13.56 2.75 7.03
CA VAL A 268 -14.87 2.11 7.24
C VAL A 268 -15.38 1.46 5.95
N LEU A 269 -15.19 2.10 4.78
CA LEU A 269 -15.62 1.55 3.50
C LEU A 269 -14.80 0.32 3.09
N ASN A 270 -13.47 0.36 3.26
CA ASN A 270 -12.62 -0.81 3.03
C ASN A 270 -12.96 -1.95 3.99
N ASP A 271 -13.15 -1.66 5.28
CA ASP A 271 -13.58 -2.64 6.28
C ASP A 271 -14.94 -3.25 5.92
N ALA A 272 -15.90 -2.42 5.48
CA ALA A 272 -17.20 -2.89 5.02
C ALA A 272 -17.11 -3.78 3.76
N ALA A 273 -16.19 -3.46 2.84
CA ALA A 273 -15.97 -4.27 1.64
C ALA A 273 -15.36 -5.63 2.01
N GLU A 274 -14.30 -5.60 2.84
CA GLU A 274 -13.58 -6.79 3.31
C GLU A 274 -14.50 -7.72 4.10
N GLY A 275 -15.48 -7.18 4.81
CA GLY A 275 -16.46 -7.97 5.57
C GLY A 275 -15.87 -8.63 6.82
N GLU A 276 -14.58 -8.41 7.11
CA GLU A 276 -13.85 -9.00 8.22
C GLU A 276 -12.73 -8.07 8.74
N ASN A 277 -12.44 -8.21 10.04
CA ASN A 277 -11.17 -7.90 10.73
C ASN A 277 -10.87 -6.52 11.32
N ARG A 278 -11.59 -5.44 11.04
CA ARG A 278 -11.34 -4.18 11.78
C ARG A 278 -12.54 -3.85 12.65
N ASN A 279 -12.29 -3.41 13.88
CA ASN A 279 -13.30 -3.06 14.89
C ASN A 279 -14.27 -1.92 14.47
N PHE A 280 -14.22 -1.47 13.22
CA PHE A 280 -14.97 -0.32 12.78
C PHE A 280 -16.42 -0.70 12.45
N THR A 281 -16.68 -1.73 11.66
CA THR A 281 -18.05 -2.06 11.22
C THR A 281 -18.71 -3.22 11.98
N THR A 282 -17.94 -4.01 12.74
CA THR A 282 -18.35 -5.33 13.29
C THR A 282 -19.52 -5.35 14.28
N LYS A 283 -19.98 -4.21 14.82
CA LYS A 283 -21.09 -4.19 15.79
C LYS A 283 -22.42 -3.69 15.22
N GLN A 284 -22.38 -2.70 14.33
CA GLN A 284 -23.57 -1.99 13.81
C GLN A 284 -23.23 -1.30 12.47
N PRO A 285 -22.95 -2.08 11.42
CA PRO A 285 -22.37 -1.55 10.19
C PRO A 285 -23.34 -0.64 9.42
N ASP A 286 -24.62 -0.98 9.41
CA ASP A 286 -25.72 -0.21 8.82
C ASP A 286 -25.85 1.18 9.46
N MET A 287 -25.94 1.24 10.79
CA MET A 287 -26.03 2.51 11.51
C MET A 287 -24.74 3.31 11.38
N ARG A 288 -23.58 2.66 11.32
CA ARG A 288 -22.30 3.37 11.18
C ARG A 288 -22.14 3.98 9.79
N LEU A 289 -22.44 3.25 8.72
CA LEU A 289 -22.38 3.76 7.35
C LEU A 289 -23.41 4.88 7.12
N ALA A 290 -24.63 4.74 7.64
CA ALA A 290 -25.65 5.78 7.55
C ALA A 290 -25.26 7.06 8.32
N SER A 291 -24.74 6.92 9.55
CA SER A 291 -24.25 8.05 10.35
C SER A 291 -23.09 8.78 9.67
N LEU A 292 -22.14 8.02 9.13
CA LEU A 292 -20.99 8.54 8.40
C LEU A 292 -21.41 9.30 7.13
N LEU A 293 -22.38 8.76 6.38
CA LEU A 293 -22.94 9.42 5.20
C LEU A 293 -23.61 10.75 5.55
N GLU A 294 -24.39 10.78 6.63
CA GLU A 294 -25.03 12.01 7.09
C GLU A 294 -24.00 13.06 7.55
N GLU A 295 -22.95 12.63 8.24
CA GLU A 295 -21.82 13.48 8.60
C GLU A 295 -21.12 14.06 7.36
N LEU A 296 -20.82 13.22 6.37
CA LEU A 296 -20.20 13.65 5.12
C LEU A 296 -21.06 14.67 4.36
N ARG A 297 -22.38 14.48 4.31
CA ARG A 297 -23.32 15.40 3.63
C ARG A 297 -23.46 16.74 4.35
N ARG A 298 -23.34 16.75 5.69
CA ARG A 298 -23.42 17.98 6.50
C ARG A 298 -22.14 18.80 6.45
N ARG A 299 -20.99 18.14 6.32
CA ARG A 299 -19.69 18.82 6.26
C ARG A 299 -19.57 19.57 4.93
N PRO A 300 -19.23 20.87 4.93
CA PRO A 300 -18.86 21.55 3.70
C PRO A 300 -17.63 20.86 3.08
N PRO A 301 -17.38 21.05 1.77
CA PRO A 301 -16.11 20.71 1.16
C PRO A 301 -14.93 21.16 2.03
N PRO A 302 -13.91 20.31 2.22
CA PRO A 302 -12.72 20.71 2.94
C PRO A 302 -12.19 21.98 2.26
N ALA A 303 -12.22 23.09 2.98
CA ALA A 303 -11.52 24.27 2.55
C ALA A 303 -10.04 24.01 2.81
N PRO A 304 -9.15 24.27 1.84
CA PRO A 304 -7.72 24.23 2.10
C PRO A 304 -7.41 25.11 3.32
N SER A 305 -6.56 24.63 4.22
CA SER A 305 -6.09 25.44 5.34
C SER A 305 -5.42 26.72 4.81
N GLU A 306 -5.31 27.75 5.64
CA GLU A 306 -4.60 28.99 5.27
C GLU A 306 -3.11 28.76 4.94
N PHE A 307 -2.58 27.60 5.33
CA PHE A 307 -1.20 27.16 5.09
C PHE A 307 -1.07 26.22 3.89
N SER A 308 -2.18 25.71 3.36
CA SER A 308 -2.18 24.86 2.18
C SER A 308 -1.93 25.71 0.95
N CYS A 309 -1.13 25.20 0.03
CA CYS A 309 -0.75 25.97 -1.14
C CYS A 309 -1.39 25.44 -2.42
N GLY A 310 -1.34 26.28 -3.44
CA GLY A 310 -1.97 26.01 -4.72
C GLY A 310 -3.45 26.37 -4.74
N LYS A 311 -3.99 26.43 -5.97
CA LYS A 311 -5.40 26.73 -6.23
C LYS A 311 -6.19 25.46 -6.52
N LEU A 312 -5.50 24.39 -6.90
CA LEU A 312 -6.11 23.13 -7.30
C LEU A 312 -6.74 22.37 -6.12
N SER A 313 -6.18 22.55 -4.92
CA SER A 313 -6.62 21.87 -3.70
C SER A 313 -8.11 22.02 -3.41
N LEU A 314 -8.67 23.23 -3.55
CA LEU A 314 -10.09 23.47 -3.32
C LEU A 314 -10.99 22.67 -4.27
N GLN A 315 -10.64 22.64 -5.56
CA GLN A 315 -11.44 21.95 -6.57
C GLN A 315 -11.36 20.42 -6.38
N VAL A 316 -10.14 19.89 -6.24
CA VAL A 316 -9.89 18.46 -6.08
C VAL A 316 -10.55 17.93 -4.81
N LEU A 317 -10.39 18.61 -3.67
CA LEU A 317 -10.99 18.18 -2.40
C LEU A 317 -12.52 18.22 -2.47
N ALA A 318 -13.11 19.23 -3.13
CA ALA A 318 -14.55 19.31 -3.30
C ALA A 318 -15.10 18.23 -4.25
N GLU A 319 -14.40 17.92 -5.34
CA GLU A 319 -14.74 16.82 -6.25
C GLU A 319 -14.65 15.47 -5.54
N ALA A 320 -13.52 15.21 -4.88
CA ALA A 320 -13.29 13.96 -4.15
C ALA A 320 -14.28 13.76 -2.99
N GLN A 321 -14.71 14.82 -2.29
CA GLN A 321 -15.79 14.69 -1.29
C GLN A 321 -17.13 14.31 -1.92
N ARG A 322 -17.49 14.86 -3.09
CA ARG A 322 -18.73 14.48 -3.78
C ARG A 322 -18.70 13.00 -4.19
N GLU A 323 -17.58 12.55 -4.75
CA GLU A 323 -17.38 11.14 -5.06
C GLU A 323 -17.43 10.27 -3.80
N MET A 324 -16.88 10.74 -2.68
CA MET A 324 -16.91 10.01 -1.41
C MET A 324 -18.33 9.86 -0.88
N ILE A 325 -19.16 10.91 -0.99
CA ILE A 325 -20.58 10.86 -0.61
C ILE A 325 -21.33 9.85 -1.48
N GLU A 326 -21.09 9.85 -2.80
CA GLU A 326 -21.71 8.90 -3.71
C GLU A 326 -21.29 7.46 -3.40
N PHE A 327 -19.99 7.23 -3.25
CA PHE A 327 -19.43 5.93 -2.91
C PHE A 327 -19.94 5.42 -1.56
N THR A 328 -19.99 6.28 -0.53
CA THR A 328 -20.56 5.94 0.78
C THR A 328 -22.07 5.66 0.70
N THR A 329 -22.80 6.38 -0.17
CA THR A 329 -24.23 6.12 -0.39
C THR A 329 -24.47 4.71 -0.92
N ILE A 330 -23.65 4.25 -1.88
CA ILE A 330 -23.75 2.87 -2.41
C ILE A 330 -23.58 1.82 -1.31
N PHE A 331 -22.59 2.01 -0.42
CA PHE A 331 -22.34 1.13 0.71
C PHE A 331 -23.46 1.17 1.75
N ALA A 332 -23.93 2.37 2.12
CA ALA A 332 -25.00 2.54 3.09
C ALA A 332 -26.32 1.92 2.60
N ASP A 333 -26.69 2.15 1.33
CA ASP A 333 -27.88 1.55 0.70
C ASP A 333 -27.81 0.02 0.63
N SER A 334 -26.59 -0.53 0.60
CA SER A 334 -26.33 -1.96 0.44
C SER A 334 -25.90 -2.62 1.76
N ALA A 335 -25.98 -1.91 2.89
CA ALA A 335 -25.49 -2.43 4.17
C ALA A 335 -26.20 -3.73 4.57
N SER A 336 -27.51 -3.84 4.32
CA SER A 336 -28.22 -5.11 4.56
C SER A 336 -27.63 -6.28 3.77
N VAL A 337 -27.24 -6.05 2.52
CA VAL A 337 -26.59 -7.06 1.65
C VAL A 337 -25.18 -7.39 2.13
N LEU A 338 -24.44 -6.40 2.63
CA LEU A 338 -23.06 -6.58 3.07
C LEU A 338 -22.94 -7.38 4.36
N PHE A 339 -24.00 -7.41 5.19
CA PHE A 339 -23.96 -7.88 6.57
C PHE A 339 -25.17 -8.75 6.97
N GLU A 340 -25.75 -9.54 6.05
CA GLU A 340 -26.88 -10.45 6.33
C GLU A 340 -26.59 -11.38 7.54
N ASP A 341 -27.45 -11.30 8.57
CA ASP A 341 -27.51 -12.08 9.83
C ASP A 341 -26.18 -12.57 10.44
N ALA A 342 -25.39 -11.61 10.93
CA ALA A 342 -24.21 -11.85 11.77
C ALA A 342 -24.47 -12.62 13.08
N GLU A 343 -25.73 -12.72 13.56
CA GLU A 343 -26.05 -13.32 14.86
C GLU A 343 -26.02 -14.86 14.86
N GLU A 344 -26.22 -15.53 13.72
CA GLU A 344 -26.23 -17.01 13.63
C GLU A 344 -25.04 -17.60 12.86
N MET A 345 -24.22 -16.77 12.20
CA MET A 345 -23.12 -17.26 11.37
C MET A 345 -21.89 -17.65 12.20
N LYS A 346 -21.34 -18.83 11.90
CA LYS A 346 -20.04 -19.26 12.44
C LYS A 346 -18.96 -18.26 11.99
N PRO A 347 -17.96 -17.96 12.84
CA PRO A 347 -16.93 -16.91 12.59
C PRO A 347 -16.09 -17.00 11.31
N ALA A 348 -16.29 -18.02 10.48
CA ALA A 348 -15.51 -18.28 9.27
C ALA A 348 -16.32 -18.14 7.97
N ALA A 349 -17.60 -17.74 8.05
CA ALA A 349 -18.46 -17.62 6.89
C ALA A 349 -19.36 -16.39 7.04
N PHE A 350 -18.79 -15.18 7.06
CA PHE A 350 -19.59 -14.00 6.78
C PHE A 350 -19.99 -14.05 5.31
N GLY A 351 -21.19 -14.58 5.07
CA GLY A 351 -21.82 -14.54 3.77
C GLY A 351 -21.94 -13.08 3.36
N ILE A 352 -21.41 -12.73 2.19
CA ILE A 352 -22.08 -11.68 1.44
C ILE A 352 -23.53 -12.13 1.29
N GLY A 353 -24.48 -11.20 1.35
CA GLY A 353 -25.89 -11.51 1.18
C GLY A 353 -26.16 -12.24 -0.14
N ASN A 354 -27.42 -12.56 -0.42
CA ASN A 354 -27.73 -13.37 -1.60
C ASN A 354 -27.00 -12.91 -2.89
N LYS A 355 -26.53 -13.88 -3.68
CA LYS A 355 -25.73 -13.69 -4.90
C LYS A 355 -26.23 -12.54 -5.79
N GLU A 356 -27.54 -12.45 -6.00
CA GLU A 356 -28.17 -11.46 -6.87
C GLU A 356 -27.97 -10.04 -6.34
N SER A 357 -28.16 -9.83 -5.03
CA SER A 357 -27.90 -8.54 -4.38
C SER A 357 -26.44 -8.10 -4.50
N VAL A 358 -25.48 -9.04 -4.42
CA VAL A 358 -24.04 -8.75 -4.57
C VAL A 358 -23.73 -8.34 -6.01
N LEU A 359 -24.28 -9.05 -6.99
CA LEU A 359 -24.14 -8.71 -8.40
C LEU A 359 -24.69 -7.31 -8.70
N GLN A 360 -25.86 -6.97 -8.13
CA GLN A 360 -26.44 -5.63 -8.24
C GLN A 360 -25.56 -4.56 -7.60
N LEU A 361 -24.97 -4.83 -6.43
CA LEU A 361 -24.01 -3.93 -5.79
C LEU A 361 -22.76 -3.73 -6.67
N ILE A 362 -22.17 -4.81 -7.19
CA ILE A 362 -21.01 -4.73 -8.09
C ILE A 362 -21.32 -3.88 -9.31
N GLU A 363 -22.49 -4.07 -9.92
CA GLU A 363 -22.90 -3.31 -11.11
C GLU A 363 -23.15 -1.83 -10.80
N ARG A 364 -23.84 -1.52 -9.69
CA ARG A 364 -24.01 -0.13 -9.21
C ARG A 364 -22.66 0.53 -8.98
N LEU A 365 -21.75 -0.18 -8.30
CA LEU A 365 -20.45 0.34 -7.98
C LEU A 365 -19.63 0.59 -9.24
N ARG A 366 -19.57 -0.37 -10.17
CA ARG A 366 -18.92 -0.24 -11.47
C ARG A 366 -19.43 0.95 -12.26
N ALA A 367 -20.75 1.15 -12.31
CA ALA A 367 -21.36 2.28 -13.00
C ALA A 367 -20.93 3.63 -12.40
N SER A 368 -20.90 3.73 -11.07
CA SER A 368 -20.43 4.93 -10.36
C SER A 368 -18.92 5.15 -10.50
N SER A 369 -18.11 4.09 -10.48
CA SER A 369 -16.66 4.17 -10.71
C SER A 369 -16.31 4.83 -12.04
N ALA A 370 -17.13 4.62 -13.07
CA ALA A 370 -16.89 5.19 -14.39
C ALA A 370 -16.97 6.73 -14.38
N SER A 371 -17.73 7.32 -13.45
CA SER A 371 -17.83 8.78 -13.27
C SER A 371 -16.85 9.36 -12.27
N PHE A 372 -16.21 8.54 -11.42
CA PHE A 372 -15.21 9.03 -10.48
C PHE A 372 -13.98 9.54 -11.21
N ILE A 373 -13.39 10.62 -10.73
CA ILE A 373 -12.13 11.18 -11.20
C ILE A 373 -11.04 10.80 -10.20
N HIS A 374 -11.32 10.99 -8.91
CA HIS A 374 -10.34 10.87 -7.83
C HIS A 374 -10.43 9.52 -7.11
N LEU A 375 -11.62 8.96 -6.91
CA LEU A 375 -11.82 7.75 -6.11
C LEU A 375 -11.83 6.45 -6.91
N LYS A 376 -11.42 6.48 -8.19
CA LYS A 376 -11.46 5.30 -9.06
C LYS A 376 -10.72 4.11 -8.47
N GLY A 377 -9.49 4.29 -7.99
CA GLY A 377 -8.71 3.19 -7.42
C GLY A 377 -9.31 2.63 -6.13
N LEU A 378 -9.97 3.47 -5.30
CA LEU A 378 -10.66 3.01 -4.09
C LEU A 378 -11.91 2.20 -4.44
N SER A 379 -12.67 2.68 -5.43
CA SER A 379 -13.80 1.94 -5.96
C SER A 379 -13.38 0.63 -6.61
N ALA A 380 -12.24 0.62 -7.32
CA ALA A 380 -11.65 -0.56 -7.91
C ALA A 380 -11.24 -1.57 -6.81
N ARG A 381 -10.57 -1.13 -5.74
CA ARG A 381 -10.27 -1.98 -4.57
C ARG A 381 -11.53 -2.65 -4.02
N ALA A 382 -12.60 -1.88 -3.79
CA ALA A 382 -13.88 -2.43 -3.32
C ALA A 382 -14.48 -3.46 -4.29
N LEU A 383 -14.48 -3.18 -5.60
CA LEU A 383 -14.91 -4.14 -6.63
C LEU A 383 -14.09 -5.44 -6.59
N SER A 384 -12.77 -5.34 -6.47
CA SER A 384 -11.86 -6.50 -6.35
C SER A 384 -12.24 -7.37 -5.16
N ILE A 385 -12.49 -6.75 -4.00
CA ILE A 385 -12.89 -7.45 -2.78
C ILE A 385 -14.25 -8.16 -2.98
N PHE A 386 -15.26 -7.46 -3.51
CA PHE A 386 -16.58 -8.05 -3.73
C PHE A 386 -16.55 -9.20 -4.73
N ILE A 387 -15.78 -9.07 -5.81
CA ILE A 387 -15.55 -10.16 -6.78
C ILE A 387 -14.90 -11.35 -6.09
N SER A 388 -13.85 -11.13 -5.30
CA SER A 388 -13.14 -12.20 -4.61
C SER A 388 -14.06 -12.93 -3.62
N ARG A 389 -14.85 -12.19 -2.84
CA ARG A 389 -15.81 -12.79 -1.92
C ARG A 389 -16.88 -13.57 -2.70
N LEU A 390 -17.41 -13.00 -3.79
CA LEU A 390 -18.45 -13.64 -4.60
C LEU A 390 -17.93 -14.95 -5.19
N ALA A 391 -16.69 -14.96 -5.68
CA ALA A 391 -16.05 -16.16 -6.21
C ALA A 391 -16.04 -17.32 -5.21
N HIS A 392 -15.84 -17.05 -3.91
CA HIS A 392 -15.88 -18.07 -2.87
C HIS A 392 -17.29 -18.62 -2.57
N GLN A 393 -18.36 -17.90 -2.96
CA GLN A 393 -19.74 -18.33 -2.73
C GLN A 393 -20.35 -19.10 -3.91
N LEU A 394 -19.73 -19.02 -5.09
CA LEU A 394 -20.28 -19.65 -6.28
C LEU A 394 -20.01 -21.15 -6.28
N GLU A 395 -21.02 -21.91 -6.66
CA GLU A 395 -20.87 -23.35 -6.88
C GLU A 395 -20.04 -23.61 -8.14
N ALA A 396 -19.39 -24.77 -8.17
CA ALA A 396 -18.62 -25.20 -9.33
C ALA A 396 -19.51 -25.25 -10.60
N GLY A 397 -19.09 -24.54 -11.65
CA GLY A 397 -19.78 -24.39 -12.93
C GLY A 397 -20.72 -23.18 -13.04
N ASP A 398 -20.75 -22.29 -12.04
CA ASP A 398 -21.54 -21.06 -12.11
C ASP A 398 -20.84 -19.98 -12.95
N ASN A 399 -21.34 -19.77 -14.17
CA ASN A 399 -20.75 -18.84 -15.13
C ASN A 399 -21.09 -17.37 -14.89
N SER A 400 -21.79 -17.00 -13.79
CA SER A 400 -22.18 -15.60 -13.57
C SER A 400 -21.00 -14.66 -13.26
N LEU A 401 -19.88 -15.19 -12.75
CA LEU A 401 -18.73 -14.37 -12.36
C LEU A 401 -17.96 -13.83 -13.57
N ALA A 402 -17.81 -14.65 -14.61
CA ALA A 402 -17.03 -14.30 -15.79
C ALA A 402 -17.43 -12.96 -16.43
N PRO A 403 -18.70 -12.72 -16.81
CA PRO A 403 -19.09 -11.45 -17.43
C PRO A 403 -18.90 -10.25 -16.48
N VAL A 404 -19.02 -10.47 -15.17
CA VAL A 404 -18.81 -9.43 -14.15
C VAL A 404 -17.34 -9.02 -14.09
N VAL A 405 -16.45 -10.01 -14.02
CA VAL A 405 -15.00 -9.77 -14.00
C VAL A 405 -14.54 -9.07 -15.27
N GLU A 406 -14.97 -9.53 -16.44
CA GLU A 406 -14.64 -8.88 -17.72
C GLU A 406 -15.13 -7.43 -17.77
N SER A 407 -16.38 -7.20 -17.36
CA SER A 407 -16.97 -5.87 -17.32
C SER A 407 -16.23 -4.93 -16.37
N VAL A 408 -15.80 -5.44 -15.21
CA VAL A 408 -15.07 -4.68 -14.19
C VAL A 408 -13.63 -4.38 -14.64
N LEU A 409 -12.92 -5.36 -15.22
CA LEU A 409 -11.60 -5.15 -15.80
C LEU A 409 -11.65 -4.08 -16.91
N ALA A 410 -12.64 -4.17 -17.81
CA ALA A 410 -12.83 -3.21 -18.89
C ALA A 410 -13.20 -1.80 -18.38
N ALA A 411 -14.08 -1.68 -17.39
CA ALA A 411 -14.55 -0.39 -16.87
C ALA A 411 -13.47 0.35 -16.07
N SER A 412 -12.51 -0.37 -15.49
CA SER A 412 -11.48 0.23 -14.64
C SER A 412 -10.41 1.01 -15.39
N GLY A 413 -10.23 0.79 -16.70
CA GLY A 413 -9.19 1.49 -17.48
C GLY A 413 -7.77 1.39 -16.92
N GLY A 414 -7.46 0.33 -16.16
CA GLY A 414 -6.16 0.16 -15.48
C GLY A 414 -6.01 0.96 -14.18
N ASP A 415 -7.11 1.49 -13.62
CA ASP A 415 -7.14 2.25 -12.36
C ASP A 415 -7.09 1.35 -11.11
N PHE A 416 -7.19 0.02 -11.26
CA PHE A 416 -6.89 -0.90 -10.17
C PHE A 416 -5.46 -0.72 -9.69
N ILE A 417 -5.24 -0.76 -8.38
CA ILE A 417 -3.90 -1.06 -7.87
C ILE A 417 -3.43 -2.36 -8.51
N SER A 418 -2.17 -2.41 -8.98
CA SER A 418 -1.61 -3.59 -9.64
C SER A 418 -1.84 -4.87 -8.84
N GLY A 419 -1.66 -4.83 -7.51
CA GLY A 419 -1.97 -5.98 -6.65
C GLY A 419 -3.43 -6.45 -6.71
N ASP A 420 -4.41 -5.55 -6.72
CA ASP A 420 -5.83 -5.90 -6.82
C ASP A 420 -6.21 -6.38 -8.22
N HIS A 421 -5.61 -5.78 -9.25
CA HIS A 421 -5.73 -6.26 -10.61
C HIS A 421 -5.20 -7.69 -10.72
N GLY A 422 -4.04 -7.97 -10.12
CA GLY A 422 -3.46 -9.30 -10.03
C GLY A 422 -4.39 -10.30 -9.34
N ARG A 423 -5.03 -9.90 -8.22
CA ARG A 423 -6.05 -10.73 -7.55
C ARG A 423 -7.26 -11.03 -8.44
N ILE A 424 -7.77 -10.05 -9.19
CA ILE A 424 -8.90 -10.27 -10.11
C ILE A 424 -8.50 -11.21 -11.26
N LEU A 425 -7.31 -11.00 -11.84
CA LEU A 425 -6.78 -11.90 -12.86
C LEU A 425 -6.63 -13.33 -12.35
N ASN A 426 -6.17 -13.51 -11.11
CA ASN A 426 -6.13 -14.81 -10.46
C ASN A 426 -7.53 -15.44 -10.37
N GLN A 427 -8.53 -14.70 -9.88
CA GLN A 427 -9.91 -15.23 -9.80
C GLN A 427 -10.46 -15.62 -11.19
N ARG A 428 -10.18 -14.79 -12.21
CA ARG A 428 -10.56 -15.10 -13.59
C ARG A 428 -9.87 -16.36 -14.11
N ALA A 429 -8.57 -16.49 -13.85
CA ALA A 429 -7.76 -17.62 -14.27
C ALA A 429 -8.20 -18.93 -13.57
N VAL A 430 -8.51 -18.88 -12.28
CA VAL A 430 -9.11 -20.00 -11.52
C VAL A 430 -10.42 -20.43 -12.16
N PHE A 431 -11.32 -19.50 -12.45
CA PHE A 431 -12.58 -19.80 -13.13
C PHE A 431 -12.36 -20.46 -14.51
N ILE A 432 -11.43 -19.93 -15.32
CA ILE A 432 -11.11 -20.51 -16.63
C ILE A 432 -10.54 -21.92 -16.47
N LEU A 433 -9.66 -22.12 -15.50
CA LEU A 433 -8.97 -23.40 -15.30
C LEU A 433 -9.93 -24.49 -14.81
N TYR A 434 -10.74 -24.20 -13.79
CA TYR A 434 -11.55 -25.21 -13.10
C TYR A 434 -13.03 -25.21 -13.51
N GLU A 435 -13.62 -24.06 -13.79
CA GLU A 435 -15.08 -23.92 -13.87
C GLU A 435 -15.64 -23.79 -15.28
N GLN A 436 -14.83 -23.36 -16.24
CA GLN A 436 -15.28 -23.16 -17.62
C GLN A 436 -15.54 -24.49 -18.34
N LYS A 437 -16.83 -24.83 -18.49
CA LYS A 437 -17.30 -26.03 -19.20
C LYS A 437 -17.32 -25.84 -20.72
N GLY A 438 -17.08 -26.92 -21.47
CA GLY A 438 -17.21 -26.97 -22.93
C GLY A 438 -16.04 -26.40 -23.74
N ALA A 439 -15.04 -25.79 -23.09
CA ALA A 439 -13.79 -25.40 -23.72
C ALA A 439 -12.83 -26.59 -23.82
N ARG A 440 -11.99 -26.61 -24.87
CA ARG A 440 -10.88 -27.58 -24.97
C ARG A 440 -9.87 -27.31 -23.86
N VAL A 441 -9.37 -28.36 -23.20
CA VAL A 441 -8.43 -28.23 -22.06
C VAL A 441 -7.18 -27.45 -22.46
N GLU A 442 -6.69 -27.61 -23.68
CA GLU A 442 -5.52 -26.89 -24.18
C GLU A 442 -5.75 -25.38 -24.23
N ALA A 443 -6.96 -24.96 -24.62
CA ALA A 443 -7.33 -23.55 -24.65
C ALA A 443 -7.48 -22.99 -23.22
N LYS A 444 -8.09 -23.76 -22.31
CA LYS A 444 -8.23 -23.39 -20.89
C LYS A 444 -6.86 -23.19 -20.23
N LEU A 445 -5.96 -24.16 -20.39
CA LEU A 445 -4.61 -24.13 -19.82
C LEU A 445 -3.83 -22.90 -20.32
N GLU A 446 -3.86 -22.66 -21.63
CA GLU A 446 -3.12 -21.56 -22.25
C GLU A 446 -3.68 -20.19 -21.86
N GLU A 447 -5.01 -20.03 -21.79
CA GLU A 447 -5.64 -18.79 -21.34
C GLU A 447 -5.40 -18.52 -19.85
N ALA A 448 -5.59 -19.53 -18.99
CA ALA A 448 -5.33 -19.43 -17.56
C ALA A 448 -3.86 -19.12 -17.27
N ARG A 449 -2.91 -19.74 -18.01
CA ARG A 449 -1.48 -19.51 -17.87
C ARG A 449 -1.14 -18.02 -18.04
N ARG A 450 -1.59 -17.40 -19.13
CA ARG A 450 -1.32 -15.97 -19.39
C ARG A 450 -1.85 -15.07 -18.27
N MET A 451 -3.04 -15.38 -17.76
CA MET A 451 -3.63 -14.60 -16.68
C MET A 451 -2.90 -14.79 -15.35
N PHE A 452 -2.53 -16.02 -14.99
CA PHE A 452 -1.72 -16.26 -13.79
C PHE A 452 -0.32 -15.65 -13.90
N GLU A 453 0.32 -15.71 -15.07
CA GLU A 453 1.62 -15.05 -15.32
C GLU A 453 1.52 -13.54 -15.14
N ARG A 454 0.46 -12.90 -15.66
CA ARG A 454 0.22 -11.47 -15.40
C ARG A 454 -0.14 -11.21 -13.94
N ALA A 455 -0.87 -12.10 -13.28
CA ALA A 455 -1.23 -11.97 -11.87
C ALA A 455 0.01 -11.98 -10.97
N VAL A 456 0.94 -12.94 -11.14
CA VAL A 456 2.18 -13.00 -10.35
C VAL A 456 3.16 -11.88 -10.72
N LEU A 457 3.10 -11.37 -11.95
CA LEU A 457 3.88 -10.19 -12.32
C LEU A 457 3.42 -8.95 -11.53
N LEU A 458 2.10 -8.77 -11.40
CA LEU A 458 1.50 -7.64 -10.70
C LEU A 458 1.52 -7.81 -9.18
N LEU A 459 1.41 -9.05 -8.68
CA LEU A 459 1.41 -9.42 -7.27
C LEU A 459 2.28 -10.67 -7.02
N PRO A 460 3.61 -10.51 -6.89
CA PRO A 460 4.53 -11.65 -6.78
C PRO A 460 4.33 -12.55 -5.57
N ASN A 461 3.72 -12.05 -4.49
CA ASN A 461 3.40 -12.83 -3.30
C ASN A 461 2.05 -13.57 -3.37
N LEU A 462 1.39 -13.60 -4.54
CA LEU A 462 0.14 -14.32 -4.74
C LEU A 462 0.40 -15.83 -4.92
N SER A 463 0.66 -16.51 -3.82
CA SER A 463 1.03 -17.93 -3.78
C SER A 463 0.05 -18.86 -4.51
N GLU A 464 -1.25 -18.55 -4.48
CA GLU A 464 -2.27 -19.28 -5.22
C GLU A 464 -2.03 -19.27 -6.74
N SER A 465 -1.65 -18.13 -7.31
CA SER A 465 -1.33 -18.04 -8.74
C SER A 465 -0.09 -18.87 -9.08
N TRP A 466 0.95 -18.84 -8.24
CA TRP A 466 2.14 -19.68 -8.43
C TRP A 466 1.81 -21.18 -8.37
N ALA A 467 0.97 -21.60 -7.41
CA ALA A 467 0.52 -22.98 -7.31
C ALA A 467 -0.28 -23.42 -8.55
N ASN A 468 -1.15 -22.56 -9.07
CA ASN A 468 -1.91 -22.84 -10.28
C ASN A 468 -1.01 -22.86 -11.54
N LEU A 469 0.00 -22.01 -11.63
CA LEU A 469 1.02 -22.11 -12.68
C LEU A 469 1.74 -23.45 -12.62
N ALA A 470 2.05 -23.96 -11.43
CA ALA A 470 2.66 -25.27 -11.23
C ALA A 470 1.75 -26.42 -11.71
N ILE A 471 0.44 -26.34 -11.43
CA ILE A 471 -0.57 -27.28 -11.93
C ILE A 471 -0.64 -27.26 -13.45
N ILE A 472 -0.64 -26.07 -14.07
CA ILE A 472 -0.63 -25.92 -15.53
C ILE A 472 0.64 -26.52 -16.13
N ALA A 473 1.81 -26.23 -15.55
CA ALA A 473 3.08 -26.80 -16.00
C ALA A 473 3.04 -28.34 -15.98
N LEU A 474 2.53 -28.95 -14.91
CA LEU A 474 2.31 -30.39 -14.84
C LEU A 474 1.35 -30.89 -15.93
N ALA A 475 0.18 -30.24 -16.10
CA ALA A 475 -0.81 -30.62 -17.10
C ALA A 475 -0.30 -30.52 -18.56
N THR A 476 0.71 -29.69 -18.79
CA THR A 476 1.41 -29.57 -20.08
C THR A 476 2.63 -30.49 -20.23
N GLY A 477 2.96 -31.25 -19.18
CA GLY A 477 4.03 -32.27 -19.20
C GLY A 477 5.39 -31.78 -18.74
N ASN A 478 5.48 -30.58 -18.16
CA ASN A 478 6.72 -29.99 -17.68
C ASN A 478 6.87 -30.12 -16.16
N CYS A 479 7.24 -31.31 -15.67
CA CYS A 479 7.38 -31.56 -14.22
C CYS A 479 8.49 -30.74 -13.56
N SER A 480 9.58 -30.46 -14.27
CA SER A 480 10.68 -29.64 -13.73
C SER A 480 10.23 -28.20 -13.47
N GLU A 481 9.51 -27.57 -14.41
CA GLU A 481 8.93 -26.24 -14.23
C GLU A 481 7.87 -26.24 -13.12
N ALA A 482 7.03 -27.28 -13.04
CA ALA A 482 6.02 -27.41 -12.00
C ALA A 482 6.64 -27.43 -10.58
N VAL A 483 7.76 -28.14 -10.39
CA VAL A 483 8.49 -28.15 -9.10
C VAL A 483 8.99 -26.75 -8.74
N ALA A 484 9.64 -26.04 -9.67
CA ALA A 484 10.18 -24.71 -9.42
C ALA A 484 9.09 -23.66 -9.09
N LEU A 485 7.95 -23.73 -9.78
CA LEU A 485 6.81 -22.86 -9.51
C LEU A 485 6.17 -23.17 -8.15
N ALA A 486 6.07 -24.45 -7.77
CA ALA A 486 5.55 -24.84 -6.47
C ALA A 486 6.49 -24.41 -5.32
N GLU A 487 7.81 -24.44 -5.52
CA GLU A 487 8.79 -23.87 -4.58
C GLU A 487 8.56 -22.37 -4.38
N THR A 488 8.41 -21.63 -5.49
CA THR A 488 8.08 -20.19 -5.44
C THR A 488 6.77 -19.93 -4.69
N ALA A 489 5.74 -20.76 -4.90
CA ALA A 489 4.46 -20.67 -4.21
C ALA A 489 4.58 -20.90 -2.69
N ILE A 490 5.41 -21.85 -2.27
CA ILE A 490 5.70 -22.18 -0.86
C ILE A 490 6.41 -21.02 -0.17
N ASP A 491 7.40 -20.42 -0.84
CA ASP A 491 8.17 -19.29 -0.32
C ASP A 491 7.32 -18.02 -0.21
N SER A 492 6.31 -17.87 -1.08
CA SER A 492 5.44 -16.70 -1.14
C SER A 492 4.26 -16.72 -0.15
N THR A 493 3.94 -17.88 0.44
CA THR A 493 2.75 -18.01 1.31
C THR A 493 3.09 -17.90 2.79
N GLN A 494 2.24 -17.21 3.55
CA GLN A 494 2.23 -17.25 5.02
C GLN A 494 1.16 -18.20 5.59
N ASN A 495 0.28 -18.76 4.74
CA ASN A 495 -0.76 -19.68 5.15
C ASN A 495 -0.21 -21.11 5.25
N GLU A 496 -0.09 -21.64 6.48
CA GLU A 496 0.48 -22.97 6.73
C GLU A 496 -0.26 -24.12 6.00
N PRO A 497 -1.61 -24.21 6.03
CA PRO A 497 -2.33 -25.21 5.22
C PRO A 497 -2.03 -25.16 3.72
N THR A 498 -2.03 -23.96 3.11
CA THR A 498 -1.68 -23.78 1.69
C THR A 498 -0.22 -24.18 1.44
N ARG A 499 0.69 -23.82 2.35
CA ARG A 499 2.10 -24.18 2.25
C ARG A 499 2.29 -25.69 2.26
N ALA A 500 1.67 -26.38 3.21
CA ALA A 500 1.78 -27.83 3.37
C ALA A 500 1.21 -28.60 2.17
N SER A 501 0.04 -28.21 1.67
CA SER A 501 -0.57 -28.82 0.48
C SER A 501 0.27 -28.60 -0.78
N THR A 502 0.81 -27.40 -0.96
CA THR A 502 1.69 -27.08 -2.10
C THR A 502 3.03 -27.82 -2.02
N ALA A 503 3.59 -27.98 -0.81
CA ALA A 503 4.80 -28.78 -0.58
C ALA A 503 4.59 -30.26 -0.91
N GLN A 504 3.44 -30.82 -0.50
CA GLN A 504 3.08 -32.19 -0.87
C GLN A 504 2.98 -32.35 -2.39
N PHE A 505 2.26 -31.44 -3.07
CA PHE A 505 2.18 -31.44 -4.54
C PHE A 505 3.56 -31.40 -5.20
N ARG A 506 4.44 -30.49 -4.76
CA ARG A 506 5.82 -30.38 -5.26
C ARG A 506 6.58 -31.70 -5.11
N ASP A 507 6.49 -32.33 -3.95
CA ASP A 507 7.23 -33.56 -3.66
C ASP A 507 6.69 -34.74 -4.47
N ASP A 508 5.37 -34.82 -4.68
CA ASP A 508 4.74 -35.82 -5.55
C ASP A 508 5.18 -35.67 -7.02
N VAL A 509 5.19 -34.44 -7.54
CA VAL A 509 5.67 -34.16 -8.92
C VAL A 509 7.15 -34.48 -9.05
N ARG A 510 7.98 -34.11 -8.07
CA ARG A 510 9.42 -34.40 -8.06
C ARG A 510 9.70 -35.90 -8.08
N ASN A 511 8.96 -36.68 -7.28
CA ASN A 511 9.11 -38.14 -7.26
C ASN A 511 8.65 -38.76 -8.58
N ALA A 512 7.53 -38.31 -9.14
CA ALA A 512 7.06 -38.79 -10.44
C ALA A 512 8.06 -38.49 -11.58
N ASP A 513 8.71 -37.33 -11.56
CA ASP A 513 9.76 -36.98 -12.52
C ASP A 513 10.98 -37.90 -12.39
N GLN A 514 11.47 -38.12 -11.17
CA GLN A 514 12.60 -39.03 -10.89
C GLN A 514 12.32 -40.48 -11.29
N GLU A 515 11.07 -40.92 -11.21
CA GLU A 515 10.64 -42.27 -11.58
C GLU A 515 10.27 -42.40 -13.07
N GLY A 516 10.36 -41.32 -13.86
CA GLY A 516 9.95 -41.31 -15.27
C GLY A 516 8.43 -41.42 -15.49
N ARG A 517 7.63 -41.11 -14.46
CA ARG A 517 6.16 -41.12 -14.47
C ARG A 517 5.54 -39.74 -14.74
N CYS A 518 6.33 -38.75 -15.13
CA CYS A 518 5.84 -37.39 -15.42
C CYS A 518 4.70 -37.38 -16.46
N SER A 519 4.83 -38.14 -17.55
CA SER A 519 3.80 -38.20 -18.60
C SER A 519 2.47 -38.78 -18.11
N GLU A 520 2.50 -39.78 -17.22
CA GLU A 520 1.31 -40.40 -16.65
C GLU A 520 0.59 -39.41 -15.71
N MET A 521 1.35 -38.77 -14.82
CA MET A 521 0.82 -37.78 -13.88
C MET A 521 0.24 -36.55 -14.63
N SER A 522 0.93 -36.10 -15.68
CA SER A 522 0.46 -35.03 -16.57
C SER A 522 -0.88 -35.36 -17.23
N GLN A 523 -1.01 -36.57 -17.79
CA GLN A 523 -2.25 -37.03 -18.40
C GLN A 523 -3.39 -37.09 -17.37
N ASN A 524 -3.13 -37.65 -16.19
CA ASN A 524 -4.12 -37.72 -15.11
C ASN A 524 -4.59 -36.32 -14.68
N MET A 525 -3.67 -35.35 -14.57
CA MET A 525 -4.01 -33.96 -14.26
C MET A 525 -4.87 -33.34 -15.36
N ARG A 526 -4.50 -33.53 -16.64
CA ARG A 526 -5.25 -33.02 -17.79
C ARG A 526 -6.66 -33.60 -17.85
N GLU A 527 -6.82 -34.90 -17.58
CA GLU A 527 -8.12 -35.57 -17.51
C GLU A 527 -8.95 -35.07 -16.32
N SER A 528 -8.32 -34.73 -15.20
CA SER A 528 -8.99 -34.11 -14.06
C SER A 528 -9.52 -32.71 -14.38
N LEU A 529 -8.74 -31.88 -15.08
CA LEU A 529 -9.13 -30.52 -15.49
C LEU A 529 -10.16 -30.49 -16.64
N ALA A 530 -10.32 -31.62 -17.34
CA ALA A 530 -11.31 -31.82 -18.39
C ALA A 530 -12.72 -32.13 -17.87
N LYS A 531 -12.80 -32.71 -16.68
CA LYS A 531 -14.04 -33.07 -15.99
C LYS A 531 -14.57 -31.85 -15.24
#